data_AF-A0A737Y764-F1
#
_entry.id   AF-A0A737Y764-F1
#
_cell.length_a   1.000
_cell.length_b   1.000
_cell.length_c   1.000
_cell.angle_alpha   90.00
_cell.angle_beta   90.00
_cell.angle_gamma   90.00
#
_symmetry.space_group_name_H-M   'P 1'
#
loop_
_entity.id
_entity.type
_entity.pdbx_description
1 polymer ?
#
loop_
_entity_poly.entity_id
_entity_poly.type
_entity_poly.pdbx_seq_one_letter_code
_entity_poly.pdbx_strand_id
1 'polypeptide(L)'
;MERNFVGSETGQLRSVMLHCPDLSLKRLTPSNCHELLFDDVLSVERAVEEHNIFSNTLREQGVEVLLLTDLLAQTLDIHEAKSWLLNTQISDYRLGPGFAGDIRNYLAEMPHHQLAQYLTGGLT
;
A
#
# COMPACT_ATOMS: atom_id res chain seq x y z
N MET A 1 -6.44 -28.05 -2.56
CA MET A 1 -5.16 -27.31 -2.41
C MET A 1 -5.50 -25.97 -1.82
N GLU A 2 -4.88 -25.58 -0.72
CA GLU A 2 -5.01 -24.21 -0.20
C GLU A 2 -4.57 -23.22 -1.27
N ARG A 3 -5.36 -22.16 -1.44
CA ARG A 3 -5.15 -21.16 -2.50
C ARG A 3 -3.88 -20.33 -2.28
N ASN A 4 -3.41 -20.27 -1.02
CA ASN A 4 -2.23 -19.51 -0.58
C ASN A 4 -1.24 -20.49 0.10
N PHE A 5 -0.30 -21.04 -0.67
CA PHE A 5 0.71 -21.96 -0.15
C PHE A 5 2.10 -21.57 -0.63
N VAL A 6 3.05 -21.48 0.30
CA VAL A 6 4.48 -21.28 0.03
C VAL A 6 5.23 -22.45 0.66
N GLY A 7 5.82 -23.31 -0.17
CA GLY A 7 6.54 -24.50 0.30
C GLY A 7 8.03 -24.50 -0.04
N SER A 8 8.52 -23.49 -0.76
CA SER A 8 9.91 -23.38 -1.22
C SER A 8 10.20 -21.97 -1.72
N GLU A 9 11.45 -21.52 -1.55
CA GLU A 9 11.97 -20.27 -2.12
C GLU A 9 12.40 -20.40 -3.59
N THR A 10 12.53 -21.63 -4.11
CA THR A 10 13.01 -21.91 -5.47
C THR A 10 12.02 -22.72 -6.31
N GLY A 11 10.89 -23.10 -5.74
CA GLY A 11 9.81 -23.77 -6.46
C GLY A 11 9.13 -22.84 -7.48
N GLN A 12 8.31 -23.43 -8.36
CA GLN A 12 7.55 -22.65 -9.35
C GLN A 12 6.64 -21.63 -8.66
N LEU A 13 6.90 -20.35 -8.86
CA LEU A 13 6.05 -19.26 -8.40
C LEU A 13 4.72 -19.30 -9.15
N ARG A 14 3.60 -19.24 -8.41
CA ARG A 14 2.24 -19.26 -8.95
C ARG A 14 1.50 -17.95 -8.75
N SER A 15 1.70 -17.32 -7.60
CA SER A 15 1.08 -16.05 -7.23
C SER A 15 2.06 -15.20 -6.43
N VAL A 16 2.04 -13.90 -6.63
CA VAL A 16 2.87 -12.94 -5.89
C VAL A 16 2.09 -11.66 -5.62
N MET A 17 2.32 -11.06 -4.45
CA MET A 17 1.79 -9.74 -4.11
C MET A 17 2.90 -8.70 -4.24
N LEU A 18 2.64 -7.64 -5.01
CA LEU A 18 3.55 -6.51 -5.21
C LEU A 18 2.91 -5.21 -4.73
N HIS A 19 3.74 -4.23 -4.38
CA HIS A 19 3.31 -2.87 -4.11
C HIS A 19 3.96 -1.94 -5.14
N CYS A 20 3.12 -1.24 -5.91
CA CYS A 20 3.60 -0.28 -6.90
C CYS A 20 4.10 0.99 -6.19
N PRO A 21 5.29 1.51 -6.52
CA PRO A 21 5.76 2.78 -5.98
C PRO A 21 4.78 3.92 -6.25
N ASP A 22 4.40 4.68 -5.22
CA ASP A 22 3.31 5.66 -5.32
C ASP A 22 3.57 6.97 -4.55
N LEU A 23 2.53 7.50 -3.92
CA LEU A 23 2.53 8.67 -3.05
C LEU A 23 3.60 8.62 -1.95
N SER A 24 3.90 7.43 -1.41
CA SER A 24 4.95 7.24 -0.40
C SER A 24 6.31 7.76 -0.87
N LEU A 25 6.75 7.35 -2.07
CA LEU A 25 8.02 7.79 -2.63
C LEU A 25 8.01 9.27 -3.04
N LYS A 26 6.85 9.81 -3.46
CA LYS A 26 6.71 11.24 -3.79
C LYS A 26 6.94 12.17 -2.59
N ARG A 27 6.89 11.63 -1.37
CA ARG A 27 7.06 12.37 -0.12
C ARG A 27 8.46 12.23 0.48
N LEU A 28 9.33 11.47 -0.18
CA LEU A 28 10.73 11.42 0.18
C LEU A 28 11.38 12.76 -0.15
N THR A 29 12.09 13.31 0.83
CA THR A 29 12.94 14.48 0.70
C THR A 29 14.35 14.11 1.15
N PRO A 30 15.38 14.86 0.72
CA PRO A 30 16.74 14.61 1.20
C PRO A 30 16.89 14.69 2.72
N SER A 31 15.97 15.40 3.41
CA SER A 31 15.99 15.54 4.86
C SER A 31 15.30 14.40 5.61
N ASN A 32 14.44 13.61 4.97
CA ASN A 32 13.66 12.55 5.64
C ASN A 32 13.96 11.13 5.14
N CYS A 33 14.67 10.96 4.01
CA CYS A 33 14.84 9.67 3.35
C CYS A 33 15.46 8.61 4.28
N HIS A 34 16.52 8.95 5.00
CA HIS A 34 17.18 8.05 5.94
C HIS A 34 16.29 7.66 7.13
N GLU A 35 15.49 8.59 7.65
CA GLU A 35 14.52 8.29 8.72
C GLU A 35 13.39 7.36 8.23
N LEU A 36 13.09 7.42 6.93
CA LEU A 36 12.10 6.58 6.25
C LEU A 36 12.71 5.30 5.64
N LEU A 37 13.95 4.94 6.03
CA LEU A 37 14.65 3.72 5.61
C LEU A 37 14.98 3.67 4.10
N PHE A 38 15.18 4.84 3.48
CA PHE A 38 15.70 4.99 2.12
C PHE A 38 17.13 5.56 2.14
N ASP A 39 17.96 5.07 1.23
CA ASP A 39 19.33 5.57 1.03
C ASP A 39 19.34 6.95 0.33
N ASP A 40 18.41 7.19 -0.60
CA ASP A 40 18.30 8.45 -1.35
C ASP A 40 16.86 8.65 -1.90
N VAL A 41 16.59 9.84 -2.45
CA VAL A 41 15.36 10.17 -3.16
C VAL A 41 15.35 9.50 -4.54
N LEU A 42 14.23 8.90 -4.90
CA LEU A 42 14.05 8.15 -6.15
C LEU A 42 13.25 8.96 -7.17
N SER A 43 13.55 8.77 -8.46
CA SER A 43 12.63 9.18 -9.53
C SER A 43 11.42 8.25 -9.53
N VAL A 44 10.27 8.78 -9.11
CA VAL A 44 9.04 8.01 -8.96
C VAL A 44 8.54 7.50 -10.33
N GLU A 45 8.64 8.32 -11.36
CA GLU A 45 8.22 7.96 -12.72
C GLU A 45 9.00 6.75 -13.23
N ARG A 46 10.33 6.77 -13.04
CA ARG A 46 11.21 5.66 -13.42
C ARG A 46 10.96 4.42 -12.57
N ALA A 47 10.74 4.58 -11.26
CA ALA A 47 10.43 3.46 -10.37
C ALA A 47 9.11 2.76 -10.77
N VAL A 48 8.09 3.52 -11.17
CA VAL A 48 6.83 2.98 -11.69
C VAL A 48 7.04 2.24 -13.01
N GLU A 49 7.85 2.79 -13.93
CA GLU A 49 8.19 2.12 -15.19
C GLU A 49 8.90 0.78 -14.94
N GLU A 50 9.94 0.76 -14.10
CA GLU A 50 10.68 -0.44 -13.73
C GLU A 50 9.79 -1.47 -13.03
N HIS A 51 8.90 -1.03 -12.12
CA HIS A 51 7.92 -1.91 -11.48
C HIS A 51 6.93 -2.52 -12.50
N ASN A 52 6.47 -1.74 -13.48
CA ASN A 52 5.56 -2.24 -14.52
C ASN A 52 6.24 -3.30 -15.40
N ILE A 53 7.49 -3.08 -15.78
CA ILE A 53 8.31 -4.06 -16.50
C ILE A 53 8.40 -5.35 -15.68
N PHE A 54 8.79 -5.26 -14.42
CA PHE A 54 8.90 -6.42 -13.53
C PHE A 54 7.58 -7.19 -13.38
N SER A 55 6.49 -6.46 -13.12
CA SER A 55 5.15 -7.01 -12.97
C SER A 55 4.69 -7.73 -14.25
N ASN A 56 4.98 -7.17 -15.42
CA ASN A 56 4.63 -7.78 -16.70
C ASN A 56 5.48 -9.01 -17.01
N THR A 57 6.78 -8.99 -16.73
CA THR A 57 7.64 -10.18 -16.87
C THR A 57 7.10 -11.36 -16.06
N LEU A 58 6.62 -11.12 -14.83
CA LEU A 58 6.01 -12.17 -14.01
C LEU A 58 4.71 -12.71 -14.63
N ARG A 59 3.84 -11.81 -15.13
CA ARG A 59 2.59 -12.21 -15.81
C ARG A 59 2.86 -13.01 -17.08
N GLU A 60 3.86 -12.64 -17.87
CA GLU A 60 4.27 -13.37 -19.07
C GLU A 60 4.77 -14.79 -18.75
N GLN A 61 5.34 -15.00 -17.56
CA GLN A 61 5.68 -16.34 -17.03
C GLN A 61 4.48 -17.08 -16.42
N GLY A 62 3.26 -16.55 -16.56
CA GLY A 62 2.03 -17.17 -16.04
C GLY A 62 1.82 -17.02 -14.53
N VAL A 63 2.54 -16.10 -13.87
CA VAL A 63 2.37 -15.82 -12.43
C VAL A 63 1.18 -14.87 -12.23
N GLU A 64 0.30 -15.19 -11.30
CA GLU A 64 -0.74 -14.28 -10.82
C GLU A 64 -0.09 -13.14 -10.02
N VAL A 65 -0.15 -11.93 -10.54
CA VAL A 65 0.38 -10.74 -9.86
C VAL A 65 -0.76 -9.95 -9.23
N LEU A 66 -0.79 -9.94 -7.90
CA LEU A 66 -1.72 -9.18 -7.07
C LEU A 66 -1.08 -7.86 -6.64
N LEU A 67 -1.80 -6.75 -6.75
CA LEU A 67 -1.32 -5.45 -6.28
C LEU A 67 -1.88 -5.15 -4.89
N LEU A 68 -1.02 -4.78 -3.95
CA LEU A 68 -1.40 -4.44 -2.57
C LEU A 68 -2.47 -3.36 -2.52
N THR A 69 -2.33 -2.31 -3.34
CA THR A 69 -3.29 -1.20 -3.40
C THR A 69 -4.67 -1.67 -3.84
N ASP A 70 -4.74 -2.57 -4.81
CA ASP A 70 -6.01 -3.14 -5.30
C ASP A 70 -6.65 -4.04 -4.24
N LEU A 71 -5.85 -4.92 -3.61
CA LEU A 71 -6.31 -5.79 -2.53
C LEU A 71 -6.81 -4.99 -1.32
N LEU A 72 -6.09 -3.92 -0.97
CA LEU A 72 -6.49 -3.03 0.12
C LEU A 72 -7.78 -2.28 -0.25
N ALA A 73 -7.91 -1.76 -1.47
CA ALA A 73 -9.14 -1.10 -1.93
C ALA A 73 -10.35 -2.06 -1.90
N GLN A 74 -10.17 -3.31 -2.32
CA GLN A 74 -11.20 -4.36 -2.21
C GLN A 74 -11.55 -4.66 -0.75
N THR A 75 -10.55 -4.70 0.13
CA THR A 75 -10.75 -4.93 1.56
C THR A 75 -11.51 -3.77 2.21
N LEU A 76 -11.24 -2.53 1.80
CA LEU A 76 -11.92 -1.32 2.29
C LEU A 76 -13.39 -1.24 1.85
N ASP A 77 -13.81 -2.02 0.86
CA ASP A 77 -15.23 -2.16 0.50
C ASP A 77 -16.03 -2.93 1.57
N ILE A 78 -15.34 -3.71 2.40
CA ILE A 78 -15.94 -4.37 3.56
C ILE A 78 -16.01 -3.37 4.70
N HIS A 79 -17.23 -2.91 5.02
CA HIS A 79 -17.46 -1.86 6.01
C HIS A 79 -16.78 -2.14 7.37
N GLU A 80 -16.89 -3.36 7.88
CA GLU A 80 -16.25 -3.77 9.13
C GLU A 80 -14.72 -3.65 9.07
N ALA A 81 -14.10 -4.07 7.96
CA ALA A 81 -12.65 -3.99 7.78
C ALA A 81 -12.19 -2.53 7.67
N LYS A 82 -12.93 -1.68 6.94
CA LYS A 82 -12.66 -0.25 6.85
C LYS A 82 -12.74 0.44 8.22
N SER A 83 -13.81 0.19 8.97
CA SER A 83 -13.99 0.75 10.31
C SER A 83 -12.90 0.26 11.27
N TRP A 84 -12.58 -1.03 11.25
CA TRP A 84 -11.49 -1.59 12.05
C TRP A 84 -10.16 -0.90 11.73
N LEU A 85 -9.81 -0.81 10.45
CA LEU A 85 -8.53 -0.25 10.01
C LEU A 85 -8.38 1.23 10.40
N LEU A 86 -9.42 2.05 10.17
CA LEU A 86 -9.38 3.47 10.55
C LEU A 86 -9.28 3.66 12.07
N ASN A 87 -9.98 2.84 12.86
CA ASN A 87 -9.89 2.89 14.32
C ASN A 87 -8.53 2.42 14.85
N THR A 88 -7.90 1.45 14.18
CA THR A 88 -6.58 0.93 14.56
C THR A 88 -5.45 1.88 14.17
N GLN A 89 -5.50 2.46 12.97
CA GLN A 89 -4.39 3.28 12.43
C GLN A 89 -4.41 4.72 12.95
N ILE A 90 -5.59 5.28 13.21
CA ILE A 90 -5.73 6.67 13.67
C ILE A 90 -5.83 6.65 15.18
N SER A 91 -4.82 7.17 15.87
CA SER A 91 -4.70 7.08 17.32
C SER A 91 -5.18 8.35 18.02
N ASP A 92 -6.15 8.20 18.94
CA ASP A 92 -6.61 9.28 19.83
C ASP A 92 -5.49 9.81 20.72
N TYR A 93 -4.52 8.96 21.07
CA TYR A 93 -3.38 9.36 21.90
C TYR A 93 -2.42 10.29 21.16
N ARG A 94 -2.17 10.01 19.87
CA ARG A 94 -1.24 10.82 19.05
C ARG A 94 -1.85 12.13 18.58
N LEU A 95 -3.14 12.13 18.24
CA LEU A 95 -3.80 13.26 17.59
C LEU A 95 -4.77 14.01 18.52
N GLY A 96 -5.11 13.44 19.68
CA GLY A 96 -6.22 13.89 20.51
C GLY A 96 -7.57 13.41 19.95
N PRO A 97 -8.57 13.15 20.81
CA PRO A 97 -9.82 12.49 20.39
C PRO A 97 -10.65 13.31 19.40
N GLY A 98 -10.63 14.64 19.48
CA GLY A 98 -11.35 15.51 18.54
C GLY A 98 -10.78 15.41 17.13
N PHE A 99 -9.50 15.75 16.96
CA PHE A 99 -8.84 15.74 15.66
C PHE A 99 -8.72 14.33 15.07
N ALA A 100 -8.51 13.30 15.90
CA ALA A 100 -8.57 11.91 15.45
C ALA A 100 -9.94 11.55 14.86
N GLY A 101 -11.03 12.03 15.48
CA GLY A 101 -12.39 11.88 14.95
C GLY A 101 -12.56 12.54 13.58
N ASP A 102 -12.10 13.79 13.44
CA ASP A 102 -12.19 14.53 12.18
C ASP A 102 -11.42 13.83 11.05
N ILE A 103 -10.21 13.34 11.33
CA ILE A 103 -9.39 12.59 10.36
C ILE A 103 -10.04 11.26 9.98
N ARG A 104 -10.63 10.52 10.93
CA ARG A 104 -11.38 9.28 10.63
C ARG A 104 -12.54 9.55 9.69
N ASN A 105 -13.34 10.59 9.97
CA ASN A 105 -14.49 10.94 9.14
C ASN A 105 -14.04 11.36 7.73
N TYR A 106 -13.03 12.21 7.63
CA TYR A 106 -12.48 12.64 6.35
C TYR A 106 -11.98 11.46 5.50
N LEU A 107 -11.21 10.54 6.10
CA LEU A 107 -10.72 9.35 5.40
C LEU A 107 -11.84 8.35 5.08
N ALA A 108 -12.88 8.26 5.93
CA ALA A 108 -14.01 7.35 5.71
C ALA A 108 -14.86 7.73 4.48
N GLU A 109 -14.92 9.01 4.13
CA GLU A 109 -15.67 9.50 2.96
C GLU A 109 -14.92 9.33 1.63
N MET A 110 -13.63 8.97 1.66
CA MET A 110 -12.84 8.82 0.44
C MET A 110 -13.21 7.57 -0.37
N PRO A 111 -13.08 7.64 -1.71
CA PRO A 111 -13.08 6.45 -2.57
C PRO A 111 -12.05 5.42 -2.10
N HIS A 112 -12.40 4.13 -2.11
CA HIS A 112 -11.57 3.08 -1.49
C HIS A 112 -10.16 2.99 -2.08
N HIS A 113 -10.01 3.18 -3.39
CA HIS A 113 -8.70 3.20 -4.02
C HIS A 113 -7.84 4.39 -3.58
N GLN A 114 -8.45 5.57 -3.45
CA GLN A 114 -7.76 6.76 -2.95
C GLN A 114 -7.38 6.61 -1.47
N LEU A 115 -8.29 6.06 -0.66
CA LEU A 115 -8.02 5.75 0.74
C LEU A 115 -6.85 4.75 0.87
N ALA A 116 -6.81 3.69 0.06
CA ALA A 116 -5.71 2.74 0.04
C ALA A 116 -4.35 3.43 -0.22
N GLN A 117 -4.30 4.33 -1.21
CA GLN A 117 -3.09 5.12 -1.51
C GLN A 117 -2.66 6.03 -0.36
N TYR A 118 -3.61 6.64 0.36
CA TYR A 118 -3.28 7.46 1.53
C TYR A 118 -2.84 6.62 2.73
N LEU A 119 -3.38 5.42 2.90
CA LEU A 119 -2.97 4.53 3.99
C LEU A 119 -1.54 3.99 3.79
N THR A 120 -1.12 3.77 2.54
CA THR A 120 0.25 3.36 2.22
C THR A 120 1.21 4.53 2.04
N GLY A 121 0.73 5.67 1.55
CA GLY A 121 1.52 6.87 1.27
C GLY A 121 1.55 7.92 2.39
N GLY A 122 0.72 7.76 3.41
CA GLY A 122 0.49 8.70 4.50
C GLY A 122 -0.46 9.85 4.15
N LEU A 123 -0.74 10.72 5.13
CA LEU A 123 -1.51 11.97 4.98
C LEU A 123 -0.64 13.16 5.41
N THR A 124 -0.81 14.33 4.78
CA THR A 124 -0.09 15.59 5.07
C THR A 124 -1.06 16.70 5.33
#